data_AF-A0A512E173-F1
#
_entry.id   AF-A0A512E173-F1
#
_cell.length_a   1.000
_cell.length_b   1.000
_cell.length_c   1.000
_cell.angle_alpha   90.00
_cell.angle_beta   90.00
_cell.angle_gamma   90.00
#
_symmetry.space_group_name_H-M   'P 1'
#
loop_
_entity.id
_entity.type
_entity.pdbx_description
1 polymer ?
#
loop_
_entity_poly.entity_id
_entity_poly.type
_entity_poly.pdbx_seq_one_letter_code
_entity_poly.pdbx_strand_id
1 'polypeptide(L)'
;MSYEQVEEAWQLSETARERAGTLGSDPSPADYWAALFSTSELVDVERTLREGGDPPDRIFLKSPYGLRWRSEEKDWIPFRHGPIEPLPV
;
A
#
# COMPACT_ATOMS: atom_id res chain seq x y z
N MET A 1 7.49 13.98 13.60
CA MET A 1 7.82 12.92 12.62
C MET A 1 7.82 11.61 13.35
N SER A 2 7.05 10.61 12.92
CA SER A 2 7.51 9.25 13.09
C SER A 2 7.98 8.81 11.71
N TYR A 3 9.31 8.71 11.52
CA TYR A 3 9.89 8.03 10.35
C TYR A 3 9.31 6.61 10.21
N GLU A 4 8.85 6.04 11.31
CA GLU A 4 8.25 4.72 11.36
C GLU A 4 6.99 4.62 10.49
N GLN A 5 6.14 5.66 10.36
CA GLN A 5 4.94 5.56 9.50
C GLN A 5 5.26 5.44 7.99
N VAL A 6 6.33 6.10 7.54
CA VAL A 6 6.77 5.96 6.14
C VAL A 6 7.55 4.66 5.95
N GLU A 7 8.30 4.23 6.97
CA GLU A 7 8.98 2.94 6.98
C GLU A 7 7.98 1.77 6.96
N GLU A 8 6.86 1.84 7.68
CA GLU A 8 5.78 0.85 7.64
C GLU A 8 5.20 0.70 6.22
N ALA A 9 4.99 1.83 5.52
CA ALA A 9 4.56 1.80 4.13
C ALA A 9 5.61 1.13 3.23
N TRP A 10 6.90 1.44 3.43
CA TRP A 10 7.99 0.79 2.70
C TRP A 10 8.09 -0.71 3.01
N GLN A 11 7.98 -1.12 4.27
CA GLN A 11 7.99 -2.53 4.67
C GLN A 11 6.84 -3.31 4.05
N LEU A 12 5.65 -2.70 3.99
CA LEU A 12 4.49 -3.33 3.35
C LEU A 12 4.68 -3.44 1.83
N SER A 13 5.34 -2.46 1.20
CA SER A 13 5.74 -2.51 -0.21
C SER A 13 6.74 -3.65 -0.48
N GLU A 14 7.78 -3.78 0.33
CA GLU A 14 8.76 -4.87 0.21
C GLU A 14 8.10 -6.24 0.45
N THR A 15 7.18 -6.33 1.42
CA THR A 15 6.38 -7.55 1.66
C THR A 15 5.57 -7.94 0.42
N ALA A 16 4.96 -6.97 -0.26
CA ALA A 16 4.26 -7.21 -1.51
C ALA A 16 5.22 -7.76 -2.58
N ARG A 17 6.41 -7.15 -2.71
CA ARG A 17 7.43 -7.59 -3.66
C ARG A 17 7.90 -9.02 -3.39
N GLU A 18 8.12 -9.40 -2.14
CA GLU A 18 8.47 -10.77 -1.75
C GLU A 18 7.34 -11.76 -2.08
N ARG A 19 6.08 -11.34 -1.89
CA ARG A 19 4.91 -12.14 -2.23
C ARG A 19 4.69 -12.31 -3.73
N ALA A 20 5.24 -11.44 -4.58
CA ALA A 20 5.10 -11.52 -6.03
C ALA A 20 5.44 -12.91 -6.60
N GLY A 21 6.49 -13.54 -6.07
CA GLY A 21 6.91 -14.90 -6.48
C GLY A 21 5.89 -16.00 -6.17
N THR A 22 4.94 -15.75 -5.27
CA THR A 22 3.87 -16.68 -4.88
C THR A 22 2.54 -16.44 -5.60
N LEU A 23 2.39 -15.29 -6.26
CA LEU A 23 1.15 -14.85 -6.92
C LEU A 23 1.07 -15.27 -8.40
N GLY A 24 2.14 -15.86 -8.94
CA GLY A 24 2.22 -16.34 -10.33
C GLY A 24 3.18 -15.51 -11.18
N SER A 25 3.15 -15.73 -12.51
CA SER A 25 4.08 -15.08 -13.45
C SER A 25 3.73 -13.65 -13.81
N ASP A 26 2.48 -13.22 -13.58
CA ASP A 26 2.02 -11.86 -13.88
C ASP A 26 0.98 -11.38 -12.86
N PRO A 27 1.40 -11.05 -11.62
CA PRO A 27 0.49 -10.67 -10.56
C PRO A 27 -0.13 -9.29 -10.84
N SER A 28 -1.46 -9.24 -10.77
CA SER A 28 -2.25 -8.02 -10.91
C SER A 28 -2.50 -7.36 -9.54
N PRO A 29 -2.92 -6.08 -9.50
CA PRO A 29 -3.28 -5.42 -8.25
C PRO A 29 -4.35 -6.17 -7.43
N ALA A 30 -5.28 -6.85 -8.12
CA ALA A 30 -6.31 -7.68 -7.48
C ALA A 30 -5.71 -8.85 -6.70
N ASP A 31 -4.64 -9.48 -7.23
CA ASP A 31 -3.98 -10.60 -6.58
C ASP A 31 -3.31 -10.16 -5.28
N TYR A 32 -2.61 -9.01 -5.30
CA TYR A 32 -2.03 -8.42 -4.09
C TYR A 32 -3.10 -8.00 -3.07
N TRP A 33 -4.23 -7.45 -3.54
CA TRP A 33 -5.34 -7.09 -2.68
C TRP A 33 -5.88 -8.31 -1.92
N ALA A 34 -6.19 -9.39 -2.62
CA ALA A 34 -6.75 -10.60 -2.03
C ALA A 34 -5.74 -11.35 -1.13
N ALA A 35 -4.46 -11.38 -1.50
CA ALA A 35 -3.47 -12.21 -0.82
C ALA A 35 -2.70 -11.51 0.32
N LEU A 36 -2.70 -10.17 0.35
CA LEU A 36 -1.91 -9.39 1.31
C LEU A 36 -2.69 -8.22 1.91
N PHE A 37 -3.14 -7.27 1.09
CA PHE A 37 -3.59 -5.97 1.61
C PHE A 37 -4.94 -6.02 2.33
N SER A 38 -5.90 -6.80 1.84
CA SER A 38 -7.22 -6.93 2.47
C SER A 38 -7.19 -7.51 3.90
N THR A 39 -6.10 -8.21 4.25
CA THR A 39 -5.87 -8.80 5.57
C THR A 39 -4.87 -8.03 6.43
N SER A 40 -4.26 -6.97 5.91
CA SER A 40 -3.24 -6.20 6.63
C SER A 40 -3.86 -5.24 7.64
N GLU A 41 -3.37 -5.24 8.88
CA GLU A 41 -3.85 -4.32 9.92
C GLU A 41 -3.46 -2.85 9.67
N LEU A 42 -2.45 -2.63 8.83
CA LEU A 42 -1.99 -1.28 8.44
C LEU A 42 -2.94 -0.64 7.41
N VAL A 43 -3.66 -1.45 6.65
CA VAL A 43 -4.52 -1.01 5.55
C VAL A 43 -5.85 -0.50 6.10
N ASP A 44 -6.26 0.66 5.60
CA ASP A 44 -7.64 1.13 5.72
C ASP A 44 -8.46 0.48 4.60
N VAL A 45 -9.03 -0.68 4.92
CA VAL A 45 -9.78 -1.51 3.95
C VAL A 45 -11.01 -0.76 3.44
N GLU A 46 -11.75 -0.11 4.34
CA GLU A 46 -12.98 0.61 3.97
C GLU A 46 -12.70 1.78 3.04
N ARG A 47 -11.62 2.54 3.30
CA ARG A 47 -11.21 3.63 2.42
C ARG A 47 -10.66 3.11 1.10
N THR A 48 -9.89 2.03 1.12
CA THR A 48 -9.35 1.42 -0.10
C THR A 48 -10.45 0.92 -1.03
N LEU A 49 -11.48 0.27 -0.51
CA LEU A 49 -12.63 -0.18 -1.31
C LEU A 49 -13.44 0.98 -1.92
N ARG A 50 -13.39 2.17 -1.31
CA ARG A 50 -14.14 3.35 -1.74
C ARG A 50 -13.38 4.23 -2.72
N GLU A 51 -12.08 4.43 -2.48
CA GLU A 51 -11.23 5.40 -3.18
C GLU A 51 -10.12 4.74 -4.02
N GLY A 52 -9.83 3.46 -3.79
CA GLY A 52 -8.67 2.76 -4.32
C GLY A 52 -8.79 2.24 -5.75
N GLY A 53 -9.99 2.27 -6.33
CA GLY A 53 -10.26 1.71 -7.67
C GLY A 53 -10.80 0.27 -7.64
N ASP A 54 -11.13 -0.26 -8.81
CA ASP A 54 -11.63 -1.63 -8.99
C ASP A 54 -10.99 -2.27 -10.25
N PRO A 55 -9.99 -3.16 -10.11
CA PRO A 55 -9.37 -3.56 -8.85
C PRO A 55 -8.53 -2.42 -8.21
N PRO A 56 -8.25 -2.47 -6.89
CA PRO A 56 -7.56 -1.39 -6.21
C PRO A 56 -6.14 -1.17 -6.75
N ASP A 57 -5.87 0.00 -7.33
CA ASP A 57 -4.54 0.46 -7.75
C ASP A 57 -3.90 1.41 -6.72
N ARG A 58 -4.68 1.83 -5.72
CA ARG A 58 -4.26 2.62 -4.58
C ARG A 58 -4.76 1.98 -3.29
N ILE A 59 -3.82 1.59 -2.44
CA ILE A 59 -4.08 1.07 -1.11
C ILE A 59 -3.86 2.20 -0.11
N PHE A 60 -4.87 2.50 0.70
CA PHE A 60 -4.77 3.49 1.76
C PHE A 60 -4.37 2.81 3.05
N LEU A 61 -3.36 3.35 3.74
CA LEU A 61 -3.06 2.93 5.11
C LEU A 61 -3.84 3.79 6.09
N LYS A 62 -3.96 3.30 7.32
CA LYS A 62 -4.48 4.08 8.46
C LYS A 62 -3.59 5.28 8.81
N SER A 63 -2.33 5.24 8.40
CA SER A 63 -1.40 6.36 8.49
C SER A 63 -1.61 7.38 7.34
N PRO A 64 -0.95 8.55 7.35
CA PRO A 64 -1.02 9.53 6.25
C PRO A 64 -0.46 9.05 4.90
N TYR A 65 -0.05 7.78 4.80
CA TYR A 65 0.58 7.15 3.66
C TYR A 65 -0.29 6.06 3.03
N GLY A 66 0.01 5.72 1.79
CA GLY A 66 -0.64 4.66 1.03
C GLY A 66 0.37 3.99 0.10
N LEU A 67 -0.04 2.94 -0.58
CA LEU A 67 0.71 2.30 -1.66
C LEU A 67 -0.01 2.49 -2.99
N ARG A 68 0.72 2.85 -4.03
CA ARG A 68 0.19 2.97 -5.39
C ARG A 68 0.87 1.95 -6.29
N TRP A 69 0.07 1.27 -7.10
CA TRP A 69 0.55 0.34 -8.11
C TRP A 69 1.27 1.08 -9.24
N ARG A 70 2.43 0.55 -9.65
CA ARG A 70 3.12 0.97 -10.85
C ARG A 70 3.07 -0.16 -11.86
N SER A 71 2.29 0.03 -12.92
CA SER A 71 2.03 -1.01 -13.92
C SER A 71 3.26 -1.41 -14.73
N GLU A 72 4.22 -0.50 -14.92
CA GLU A 72 5.44 -0.76 -15.69
C GLU A 72 6.41 -1.65 -14.91
N GLU A 73 6.62 -1.34 -13.63
CA GLU A 73 7.52 -2.06 -12.73
C GLU A 73 6.85 -3.24 -12.01
N LYS A 74 5.52 -3.34 -12.10
CA LYS A 74 4.68 -4.32 -11.43
C LYS A 74 4.93 -4.38 -9.92
N ASP A 75 5.06 -3.21 -9.31
CA ASP A 75 5.31 -3.07 -7.89
C ASP A 75 4.46 -1.96 -7.25
N TRP A 76 4.62 -1.81 -5.94
CA TRP A 76 3.92 -0.83 -5.14
C TRP A 76 4.91 0.23 -4.68
N ILE A 77 4.49 1.48 -4.64
CA ILE A 77 5.32 2.58 -4.13
C ILE A 77 4.55 3.40 -3.10
N PRO A 78 5.18 3.78 -1.96
CA PRO A 78 4.57 4.69 -1.01
C PRO A 78 4.18 6.03 -1.63
N PHE A 79 2.99 6.50 -1.30
CA PHE A 79 2.53 7.86 -1.58
C PHE A 79 1.90 8.47 -0.32
N ARG A 80 1.75 9.79 -0.32
CA ARG A 80 1.17 10.54 0.80
C ARG A 80 -0.24 11.01 0.43
N HIS A 81 -1.19 10.83 1.33
CA HIS A 81 -2.58 11.30 1.18
C HIS A 81 -3.09 12.16 2.34
N GLY A 82 -2.35 12.21 3.46
CA GLY A 82 -2.74 12.98 4.65
C GLY A 82 -1.77 14.12 5.03
N PRO A 83 -2.24 15.07 5.86
CA PRO A 83 -1.37 16.05 6.50
C PRO A 83 -0.39 15.34 7.44
N ILE A 84 0.82 15.88 7.54
CA ILE A 84 1.81 15.49 8.55
C ILE A 84 1.79 16.65 9.52
N GLU A 85 1.47 16.39 10.79
CA GLU A 85 1.63 17.43 11.80
C GLU A 85 3.10 17.88 11.81
N PRO A 86 3.39 19.18 11.60
CA PRO A 86 4.75 19.68 11.66
C PRO A 86 5.32 19.38 13.05
N LEU A 87 6.63 19.08 13.11
CA LEU A 87 7.33 19.01 14.38
C LEU A 87 7.12 20.32 15.15
N PRO A 88 6.87 20.30 16.46
CA PRO A 88 7.05 21.49 17.27
C PRO A 88 8.51 21.93 17.11
N VAL A 89 8.70 23.17 16.65
CA VAL A 89 10.00 23.85 16.56
C VAL A 89 10.56 24.16 17.93
#